data_AF-A0A455QLD5-F1
#
_entry.id   AF-A0A455QLD5-F1
#
_cell.length_a   1.000
_cell.length_b   1.000
_cell.length_c   1.000
_cell.angle_alpha   90.00
_cell.angle_beta   90.00
_cell.angle_gamma   90.00
#
_symmetry.space_group_name_H-M   'P 1'
#
loop_
_entity.id
_entity.type
_entity.pdbx_description
1 polymer ?
#
loop_
_entity_poly.entity_id
_entity_poly.type
_entity_poly.pdbx_seq_one_letter_code
_entity_poly.pdbx_strand_id
1 'polypeptide(L)'
;IARGWGTGGLQVTLSLIGPGDVLKVIDQGSDDSVNAVNIRQLVELTAPGVDTTAATEEATIIQTRRRIPEAPLHADQIMVFQVPLPEPLRVVERRESETRRMHAEADYGRIWVAL
;
A
#
# COMPACT_ATOMS: atom_id res chain seq x y z
N ILE A 1 4.49 -14.77 3.04
CA ILE A 1 3.35 -13.82 3.04
C ILE A 1 2.17 -14.45 2.31
N ALA A 2 0.98 -14.52 2.93
CA ALA A 2 -0.21 -15.13 2.34
C ALA A 2 -1.11 -14.10 1.63
N ARG A 3 -2.03 -14.53 0.76
CA ARG A 3 -3.06 -13.64 0.18
C ARG A 3 -3.84 -12.94 1.30
N GLY A 4 -4.12 -11.65 1.13
CA GLY A 4 -4.76 -10.82 2.16
C GLY A 4 -3.80 -10.17 3.17
N TRP A 5 -2.52 -10.56 3.17
CA TRP A 5 -1.46 -9.98 4.01
C TRP A 5 -0.57 -8.99 3.24
N GLY A 6 -1.17 -8.25 2.30
CA GLY A 6 -0.45 -7.18 1.61
C GLY A 6 0.35 -7.59 0.38
N THR A 7 0.07 -8.75 -0.22
CA THR A 7 0.78 -9.26 -1.41
C THR A 7 0.76 -8.29 -2.60
N GLY A 8 -0.31 -7.52 -2.79
CA GLY A 8 -0.37 -6.50 -3.84
C GLY A 8 0.64 -5.36 -3.61
N GLY A 9 0.70 -4.83 -2.38
CA GLY A 9 1.69 -3.82 -2.02
C GLY A 9 3.12 -4.35 -2.14
N LEU A 10 3.37 -5.58 -1.70
CA LEU A 10 4.68 -6.23 -1.86
C LEU A 10 5.11 -6.32 -3.34
N GLN A 11 4.20 -6.73 -4.23
CA GLN A 11 4.51 -6.83 -5.66
C GLN A 11 4.89 -5.48 -6.26
N VAL A 12 4.15 -4.42 -5.90
CA VAL A 12 4.46 -3.05 -6.34
C VAL A 12 5.83 -2.63 -5.81
N THR A 13 6.09 -2.80 -4.51
CA THR A 13 7.38 -2.44 -3.90
C THR A 13 8.54 -3.17 -4.57
N LEU A 14 8.45 -4.49 -4.76
CA LEU A 14 9.49 -5.28 -5.42
C LEU A 14 9.67 -4.94 -6.92
N SER A 15 8.68 -4.31 -7.55
CA SER A 15 8.78 -3.85 -8.94
C SER A 15 9.38 -2.44 -9.07
N LEU A 16 9.37 -1.66 -7.98
CA LEU A 16 9.87 -0.29 -7.94
C LEU A 16 11.27 -0.19 -7.34
N ILE A 17 11.54 -0.99 -6.31
CA ILE A 17 12.73 -0.83 -5.47
C ILE A 17 14.00 -1.30 -6.18
N GLY A 18 15.09 -0.55 -6.02
CA GLY A 18 16.40 -0.87 -6.57
C GLY A 18 17.56 -0.46 -5.66
N PRO A 19 18.81 -0.71 -6.08
CA PRO A 19 19.99 -0.35 -5.31
C PRO A 19 20.04 1.16 -5.01
N GLY A 20 20.28 1.52 -3.75
CA GLY A 20 20.31 2.90 -3.26
C GLY A 20 18.97 3.41 -2.74
N ASP A 21 17.88 2.65 -2.88
CA ASP A 21 16.61 2.97 -2.23
C ASP A 21 16.66 2.67 -0.72
N VAL A 22 15.90 3.47 0.03
CA VAL A 22 15.70 3.29 1.47
C VAL A 22 14.22 2.97 1.72
N LEU A 23 13.94 1.75 2.16
CA LEU A 23 12.59 1.26 2.38
C LEU A 23 12.13 1.46 3.83
N LYS A 24 10.98 2.11 3.99
CA LYS A 24 10.19 2.08 5.22
C LYS A 24 8.95 1.19 5.03
N VAL A 25 8.65 0.35 6.02
CA VAL A 25 7.44 -0.50 6.01
C VAL A 25 6.69 -0.31 7.31
N ILE A 26 5.40 0.03 7.23
CA ILE A 26 4.53 0.20 8.40
C ILE A 26 3.21 -0.57 8.25
N ASP A 27 2.72 -1.14 9.35
CA ASP A 27 1.34 -1.64 9.47
C ASP A 27 0.71 -1.02 10.72
N GLN A 28 -0.49 -0.45 10.58
CA GLN A 28 -1.14 0.34 11.64
C GLN A 28 -0.30 1.54 12.11
N GLY A 29 0.68 1.99 11.31
CA GLY A 29 1.62 3.06 11.67
C GLY A 29 2.83 2.58 12.47
N SER A 30 3.01 1.27 12.66
CA SER A 30 4.15 0.69 13.37
C SER A 30 5.07 -0.08 12.43
N ASP A 31 6.37 0.21 12.52
CA ASP A 31 7.47 -0.50 11.87
C ASP A 31 7.72 -1.90 12.45
N ASP A 32 7.28 -2.13 13.70
CA ASP A 32 7.55 -3.35 14.49
C ASP A 32 6.38 -4.34 14.49
N SER A 33 5.30 -4.02 13.78
CA SER A 33 4.24 -4.99 13.57
C SER A 33 4.77 -6.24 12.87
N VAL A 34 4.20 -7.41 13.19
CA VAL A 34 4.61 -8.70 12.60
C VAL A 34 4.59 -8.65 11.07
N ASN A 35 3.60 -7.98 10.48
CA ASN A 35 3.49 -7.86 9.03
C ASN A 35 4.57 -6.94 8.46
N ALA A 36 4.81 -5.77 9.06
CA ALA A 36 5.85 -4.84 8.61
C ALA A 36 7.25 -5.46 8.69
N VAL A 37 7.57 -6.11 9.81
CA VAL A 37 8.84 -6.82 10.01
C VAL A 37 9.04 -7.89 8.94
N ASN A 38 8.04 -8.74 8.71
CA ASN A 38 8.14 -9.83 7.74
C ASN A 38 8.32 -9.32 6.30
N ILE A 39 7.66 -8.22 5.92
CA ILE A 39 7.83 -7.61 4.60
C ILE A 39 9.23 -7.02 4.47
N ARG A 40 9.68 -6.26 5.48
CA ARG A 40 11.01 -5.62 5.48
C ARG A 40 12.12 -6.67 5.35
N GLN A 41 12.07 -7.72 6.18
CA GLN A 41 13.01 -8.84 6.12
C GLN A 41 13.00 -9.54 4.76
N LEU A 42 11.82 -9.73 4.16
CA LEU A 42 11.74 -10.33 2.83
C LEU A 42 12.43 -9.47 1.77
N VAL A 43 12.25 -8.15 1.82
CA VAL A 43 12.90 -7.23 0.88
C VAL A 43 14.42 -7.22 1.12
N GLU A 44 14.88 -7.11 2.36
CA GLU A 44 16.31 -7.18 2.72
C GLU A 44 16.97 -8.47 2.20
N LEU A 45 16.24 -9.59 2.25
CA LEU A 45 16.71 -10.89 1.74
C LEU A 45 16.74 -11.00 0.21
N THR A 46 15.94 -10.22 -0.51
CA THR A 46 15.69 -10.42 -1.94
C THR A 46 16.15 -9.27 -2.84
N ALA A 47 16.39 -8.08 -2.28
CA ALA A 47 16.80 -6.88 -2.98
C ALA A 47 18.16 -6.37 -2.45
N PRO A 48 19.30 -6.86 -2.98
CA PRO A 48 20.61 -6.43 -2.52
C PRO A 48 20.87 -4.95 -2.85
N GLY A 49 21.52 -4.24 -1.92
CA GLY A 49 21.82 -2.82 -2.06
C GLY A 49 20.66 -1.88 -1.69
N VAL A 50 19.60 -2.41 -1.09
CA VAL A 50 18.51 -1.65 -0.47
C VAL A 50 18.78 -1.52 1.02
N ASP A 51 18.61 -0.30 1.56
CA ASP A 51 18.62 -0.05 2.99
C ASP A 51 17.20 0.06 3.56
N THR A 52 17.05 -0.06 4.87
CA THR A 52 15.74 0.09 5.54
C THR A 52 15.81 1.12 6.67
N THR A 53 14.71 1.84 6.90
CA THR A 53 14.64 2.88 7.92
C THR A 53 13.29 2.89 8.65
N ALA A 54 13.30 3.40 9.89
CA ALA A 54 12.10 3.76 10.64
C ALA A 54 11.78 5.27 10.55
N ALA A 55 12.70 6.10 10.05
CA ALA A 55 12.48 7.53 9.84
C ALA A 55 11.68 7.75 8.55
N THR A 56 10.64 8.59 8.60
CA THR A 56 9.79 8.81 7.42
C THR A 56 10.53 9.61 6.37
N GLU A 57 11.29 10.61 6.81
CA GLU A 57 12.05 11.58 6.04
C GLU A 57 13.27 10.98 5.30
N GLU A 58 13.74 9.81 5.73
CA GLU A 58 14.88 9.11 5.09
C GLU A 58 14.43 8.12 4.01
N ALA A 59 13.15 7.76 3.99
CA ALA A 59 12.64 6.74 3.08
C ALA A 59 12.46 7.26 1.66
N THR A 60 12.90 6.50 0.66
CA THR A 60 12.55 6.75 -0.75
C THR A 60 11.23 6.06 -1.11
N ILE A 61 10.97 4.88 -0.51
CA ILE A 61 9.73 4.13 -0.68
C ILE A 61 9.14 3.80 0.70
N ILE A 62 7.84 4.06 0.87
CA ILE A 62 7.09 3.76 2.09
C ILE A 62 5.95 2.80 1.75
N GLN A 63 6.08 1.54 2.16
CA GLN A 63 4.98 0.58 2.06
C GLN A 63 4.14 0.61 3.34
N THR A 64 2.83 0.85 3.19
CA THR A 64 1.93 1.02 4.34
C THR A 64 0.67 0.18 4.28
N ARG A 65 0.19 -0.23 5.46
CA ARG A 65 -1.15 -0.75 5.69
C ARG A 65 -1.89 0.11 6.73
N ARG A 66 -3.00 0.74 6.26
CA ARG A 66 -3.97 1.55 7.02
C ARG A 66 -3.53 2.93 7.55
N ARG A 67 -2.29 3.38 7.32
CA ARG A 67 -1.85 4.71 7.79
C ARG A 67 -1.09 5.48 6.73
N ILE A 68 -1.20 6.80 6.78
CA ILE A 68 -0.24 7.72 6.17
C ILE A 68 0.62 8.24 7.33
N PRO A 69 1.96 8.35 7.17
CA PRO A 69 2.81 8.98 8.19
C PRO A 69 2.32 10.39 8.56
N GLU A 70 2.51 10.79 9.82
CA GLU A 70 2.21 12.15 10.27
C GLU A 70 3.31 13.14 9.89
N ALA A 71 4.55 12.65 9.79
CA ALA A 71 5.65 13.42 9.23
C ALA A 71 5.31 13.82 7.78
N PRO A 72 5.53 15.09 7.37
CA PRO A 72 5.28 15.54 6.01
C PRO A 72 6.08 14.73 4.99
N LEU A 73 5.41 14.33 3.91
CA LEU A 73 6.06 13.66 2.79
C LEU A 73 6.73 14.68 1.87
N HIS A 74 7.84 14.30 1.24
CA HIS A 74 8.47 15.08 0.18
C HIS A 74 8.23 14.47 -1.21
N ALA A 75 8.46 15.26 -2.26
CA ALA A 75 8.04 14.95 -3.62
C ALA A 75 8.67 13.67 -4.21
N ASP A 76 9.86 13.29 -3.72
CA ASP A 76 10.61 12.14 -4.22
C ASP A 76 10.25 10.82 -3.54
N GLN A 77 9.32 10.83 -2.56
CA GLN A 77 8.89 9.62 -1.87
C GLN A 77 7.75 8.93 -2.60
N ILE A 78 7.81 7.60 -2.65
CA ILE A 78 6.74 6.77 -3.20
C ILE A 78 5.98 6.07 -2.07
N MET A 79 4.68 6.35 -1.96
CA MET A 79 3.78 5.66 -1.03
C MET A 79 3.12 4.45 -1.70
N VAL A 80 3.32 3.26 -1.14
CA VAL A 80 2.71 2.00 -1.60
C VAL A 80 1.66 1.52 -0.61
N PHE A 81 0.38 1.59 -0.98
CA PHE A 81 -0.74 1.22 -0.12
C PHE A 81 -1.15 -0.25 -0.28
N GLN A 82 -1.25 -0.97 0.83
CA GLN A 82 -1.87 -2.29 0.87
C GLN A 82 -3.40 -2.17 0.90
N VAL A 83 -4.05 -2.47 -0.23
CA VAL A 83 -5.50 -2.35 -0.41
C VAL A 83 -6.17 -3.73 -0.37
N PRO A 84 -6.95 -4.06 0.69
CA PRO A 84 -7.63 -5.35 0.78
C PRO A 84 -8.87 -5.43 -0.13
N LEU A 85 -9.57 -4.31 -0.32
CA LEU A 85 -10.75 -4.21 -1.18
C LEU A 85 -10.61 -2.95 -2.04
N PRO A 86 -10.30 -3.08 -3.34
CA PRO A 86 -10.01 -1.93 -4.21
C PRO A 86 -11.26 -1.26 -4.80
N GLU A 87 -12.43 -1.91 -4.69
CA GLU A 87 -13.68 -1.45 -5.28
C GLU A 87 -14.49 -0.62 -4.26
N PRO A 88 -14.52 0.72 -4.36
CA PRO A 88 -15.25 1.58 -3.43
C PRO A 88 -16.77 1.36 -3.49
N LEU A 89 -17.33 0.96 -4.64
CA LEU A 89 -18.76 0.71 -4.81
C LEU A 89 -19.20 -0.62 -4.23
N ARG A 90 -18.28 -1.44 -3.68
CA ARG A 90 -18.61 -2.77 -3.17
C ARG A 90 -19.67 -2.75 -2.06
N VAL A 91 -19.79 -1.63 -1.35
CA VAL A 91 -20.80 -1.43 -0.30
C VAL A 91 -22.23 -1.28 -0.85
N VAL A 92 -22.39 -0.83 -2.09
CA VAL A 92 -23.70 -0.62 -2.74
C VAL A 92 -23.98 -1.59 -3.90
N GLU A 93 -22.95 -2.21 -4.47
CA GLU A 93 -23.08 -3.17 -5.56
C GLU A 93 -22.03 -4.29 -5.42
N ARG A 94 -22.49 -5.53 -5.36
CA ARG A 94 -21.62 -6.69 -5.11
C ARG A 94 -21.00 -7.24 -6.39
N ARG A 95 -21.60 -7.00 -7.56
CA ARG A 95 -21.14 -7.55 -8.84
C ARG A 95 -20.06 -6.68 -9.46
N GLU A 96 -18.88 -7.25 -9.65
CA GLU A 96 -17.77 -6.61 -10.36
C GLU A 96 -18.14 -6.12 -11.76
N SER A 97 -18.98 -6.87 -12.49
CA SER A 97 -19.44 -6.45 -13.81
C SER A 97 -20.24 -5.15 -13.75
N GLU A 98 -21.06 -4.98 -12.71
CA GLU A 98 -21.87 -3.78 -12.52
C GLU A 98 -21.03 -2.62 -12.00
N THR A 99 -20.14 -2.83 -11.03
CA THR A 99 -19.28 -1.74 -10.53
C THR A 99 -18.37 -1.19 -11.62
N ARG A 100 -17.87 -2.04 -12.53
CA ARG A 100 -17.13 -1.60 -13.73
C ARG A 100 -17.99 -0.75 -14.66
N ARG A 101 -19.23 -1.15 -14.93
CA ARG A 101 -20.16 -0.35 -15.76
C ARG A 101 -20.45 1.00 -15.09
N MET A 102 -20.72 1.00 -13.78
CA MET A 102 -20.95 2.23 -13.01
C MET A 102 -19.75 3.18 -13.06
N HIS A 103 -18.52 2.67 -12.89
CA HIS A 103 -17.30 3.47 -13.05
C HIS A 103 -17.16 4.03 -14.47
N ALA A 104 -17.46 3.23 -15.50
CA ALA A 104 -17.40 3.66 -16.90
C ALA A 104 -18.43 4.75 -17.25
N GLU A 105 -19.59 4.71 -16.60
CA GLU A 105 -20.69 5.67 -16.80
C GLU A 105 -20.65 6.85 -15.81
N ALA A 106 -19.66 6.88 -14.90
CA ALA A 106 -19.59 7.80 -13.76
C ALA A 106 -20.86 7.77 -12.87
N ASP A 107 -21.54 6.63 -12.80
CA ASP A 107 -22.74 6.41 -11.98
C ASP A 107 -22.37 6.15 -10.51
N TYR A 108 -22.14 7.25 -9.79
CA TYR A 108 -21.82 7.22 -8.35
C TYR A 108 -23.02 7.58 -7.46
N GLY A 109 -24.23 7.69 -8.02
CA GLY A 109 -25.41 8.14 -7.26
C GLY A 109 -25.73 7.23 -6.06
N ARG A 110 -25.57 5.91 -6.22
CA ARG A 110 -25.85 4.95 -5.14
C ARG A 110 -24.95 5.13 -3.93
N ILE A 111 -23.65 5.40 -4.13
CA ILE A 111 -22.73 5.59 -3.01
C ILE A 111 -23.03 6.90 -2.26
N TRP A 112 -23.45 7.96 -2.96
CA TRP A 112 -23.89 9.22 -2.33
C TRP A 112 -25.11 9.04 -1.42
N VAL A 113 -26.04 8.17 -1.78
CA VAL A 113 -27.25 7.88 -0.98
C VAL A 113 -26.97 6.92 0.18
N ALA A 114 -25.91 6.13 0.08
CA ALA A 114 -25.52 5.17 1.12
C ALA A 114 -24.70 5.80 2.26
N LEU A 115 -24.20 7.03 2.09
CA LEU A 115 -23.55 7.84 3.11
C LEU A 115 -24.56 8.48 4.07
#